data_AF-A0A538DBV8-F1
#
_entry.id   AF-A0A538DBV8-F1
#
_cell.length_a   1.000
_cell.length_b   1.000
_cell.length_c   1.000
_cell.angle_alpha   90.00
_cell.angle_beta   90.00
_cell.angle_gamma   90.00
#
_symmetry.space_group_name_H-M   'P 1'
#
loop_
_entity.id
_entity.type
_entity.pdbx_description
1 polymer ?
#
loop_
_entity_poly.entity_id
_entity_poly.type
_entity_poly.pdbx_seq_one_letter_code
_entity_poly.pdbx_strand_id
1 'polypeptide(L)'
;MRAQWYRTHLRPDDLLISYDYVWSSYLTYLTPARVVDAQSIFKRTSRAAAGEEVRRIADSSHARRVFISDYAFDPYPGDPAACNDAMNTCANTAVLRRLLRPRAHLVARTPLELVWEYRRPA
;
A
#
# COMPACT_ATOMS: atom_id res chain seq x y z
N MET A 1 -4.83 -4.06 -17.72
CA MET A 1 -5.52 -3.41 -16.58
C MET A 1 -4.58 -3.34 -15.39
N ARG A 2 -4.49 -2.20 -14.69
CA ARG A 2 -3.59 -1.98 -13.53
C ARG A 2 -3.69 -3.08 -12.46
N ALA A 3 -4.89 -3.59 -12.20
CA ALA A 3 -5.14 -4.61 -11.16
C ALA A 3 -4.82 -6.06 -11.60
N GLN A 4 -4.44 -6.30 -12.86
CA GLN A 4 -4.32 -7.65 -13.42
C GLN A 4 -3.36 -8.53 -12.62
N TRP A 5 -2.23 -7.97 -12.19
CA TRP A 5 -1.24 -8.73 -11.42
C TRP A 5 -1.84 -9.25 -10.11
N TYR A 6 -2.55 -8.40 -9.37
CA TYR A 6 -3.17 -8.78 -8.10
C TYR A 6 -4.17 -9.91 -8.25
N ARG A 7 -5.02 -9.81 -9.28
CA ARG A 7 -6.03 -10.82 -9.61
C ARG A 7 -5.43 -12.20 -9.88
N THR A 8 -4.27 -12.25 -10.52
CA THR A 8 -3.64 -13.50 -10.96
C THR A 8 -2.70 -14.12 -9.92
N HIS A 9 -2.09 -13.31 -9.03
CA HIS A 9 -0.98 -13.77 -8.19
C HIS A 9 -1.26 -13.79 -6.68
N LEU A 10 -2.27 -13.03 -6.24
CA LEU A 10 -2.65 -13.00 -4.84
C LEU A 10 -3.60 -14.15 -4.50
N ARG A 11 -3.59 -14.55 -3.23
CA ARG A 11 -4.41 -15.62 -2.67
C ARG A 11 -5.27 -15.12 -1.51
N PRO A 12 -6.33 -15.85 -1.12
CA PRO A 12 -7.21 -15.46 0.01
C PRO A 12 -6.49 -15.27 1.35
N ASP A 13 -5.36 -15.94 1.54
CA ASP A 13 -4.53 -15.85 2.74
C ASP A 13 -3.45 -14.78 2.67
N ASP A 14 -3.36 -14.01 1.57
CA ASP A 14 -2.44 -12.88 1.46
C ASP A 14 -3.10 -11.57 1.94
N LEU A 15 -2.27 -10.59 2.28
CA LEU A 15 -2.68 -9.22 2.63
C LEU A 15 -2.16 -8.25 1.55
N LEU A 16 -3.01 -7.33 1.08
CA LEU A 16 -2.63 -6.23 0.19
C LEU A 16 -2.87 -4.89 0.89
N ILE A 17 -1.80 -4.12 1.10
CA ILE A 17 -1.87 -2.74 1.57
C ILE A 17 -1.88 -1.82 0.36
N SER A 18 -2.89 -0.98 0.27
CA SER A 18 -3.01 0.04 -0.78
C SER A 18 -3.28 1.40 -0.14
N TYR A 19 -2.97 2.46 -0.87
CA TYR A 19 -3.38 3.82 -0.56
C TYR A 19 -4.31 4.30 -1.69
N ASP A 20 -5.16 5.28 -1.42
CA ASP A 20 -6.33 5.69 -2.20
C ASP A 20 -7.56 4.79 -2.03
N TYR A 21 -8.62 5.39 -1.48
CA TYR A 21 -9.88 4.73 -1.18
C TYR A 21 -10.56 4.16 -2.43
N VAL A 22 -10.55 4.88 -3.55
CA VAL A 22 -11.16 4.43 -4.80
C VAL A 22 -10.40 3.21 -5.32
N TRP A 23 -9.06 3.31 -5.37
CA TRP A 23 -8.23 2.18 -5.80
C TRP A 23 -8.35 0.96 -4.88
N SER A 24 -8.32 1.18 -3.57
CA SER A 24 -8.47 0.11 -2.56
C SER A 24 -9.84 -0.57 -2.65
N SER A 25 -10.90 0.20 -2.91
CA SER A 25 -12.24 -0.34 -3.17
C SER A 25 -12.26 -1.21 -4.42
N TYR A 26 -11.68 -0.75 -5.53
CA TYR A 26 -11.55 -1.57 -6.74
C TYR A 26 -10.77 -2.86 -6.50
N LEU A 27 -9.64 -2.78 -5.78
CA LEU A 27 -8.84 -3.96 -5.45
C LEU A 27 -9.62 -4.97 -4.62
N THR A 28 -10.47 -4.52 -3.70
CA THR A 28 -11.32 -5.41 -2.88
C THR A 28 -12.21 -6.32 -3.72
N TYR A 29 -12.64 -5.87 -4.91
CA TYR A 29 -13.42 -6.69 -5.85
C TYR A 29 -12.57 -7.50 -6.83
N LEU A 30 -11.31 -7.13 -7.05
CA LEU A 30 -10.48 -7.66 -8.14
C LEU A 30 -9.39 -8.62 -7.67
N THR A 31 -9.07 -8.64 -6.38
CA THR A 31 -8.11 -9.58 -5.77
C THR A 31 -8.80 -10.51 -4.78
N PRO A 32 -8.37 -11.77 -4.66
CA PRO A 32 -8.84 -12.64 -3.58
C PRO A 32 -8.23 -12.28 -2.21
N ALA A 33 -7.13 -11.52 -2.16
CA ALA A 33 -6.48 -11.14 -0.92
C ALA A 33 -7.31 -10.14 -0.10
N ARG A 34 -7.08 -10.13 1.22
CA ARG A 34 -7.60 -9.08 2.09
C ARG A 34 -6.93 -7.75 1.74
N VAL A 35 -7.72 -6.71 1.51
CA VAL A 35 -7.22 -5.35 1.22
C VAL A 35 -7.28 -4.47 2.47
N VAL A 36 -6.22 -3.70 2.71
CA VAL A 36 -6.16 -2.62 3.71
C VAL A 36 -5.99 -1.29 2.99
N ASP A 37 -6.98 -0.42 3.13
CA ASP A 37 -6.93 0.97 2.68
C ASP A 37 -6.19 1.83 3.72
N ALA A 38 -4.94 2.16 3.43
CA ALA A 38 -4.13 3.03 4.26
C ALA A 38 -4.69 4.46 4.31
N GLN A 39 -5.27 4.99 3.22
CA GLN A 39 -5.79 6.37 3.20
C GLN A 39 -6.88 6.55 4.25
N SER A 40 -7.76 5.56 4.41
CA SER A 40 -8.78 5.54 5.46
C SER A 40 -8.20 5.62 6.87
N ILE A 41 -7.00 5.10 7.12
CA ILE A 41 -6.32 5.19 8.42
C ILE A 41 -5.79 6.62 8.61
N PHE A 42 -5.14 7.19 7.59
CA PHE A 42 -4.65 8.58 7.63
C PHE A 42 -5.77 9.62 7.82
N LYS A 43 -7.01 9.31 7.46
CA LYS A 43 -8.18 10.18 7.69
C LYS A 43 -8.66 10.20 9.15
N ARG A 44 -8.31 9.20 9.97
CA ARG A 44 -8.88 9.00 11.32
C ARG A 44 -7.92 9.35 12.45
N THR A 45 -6.63 9.43 12.17
CA THR A 45 -5.60 9.63 13.19
C THR A 45 -4.48 10.53 12.68
N SER A 46 -3.55 10.90 13.57
CA SER A 46 -2.39 11.69 13.19
C SER A 46 -1.51 10.94 12.18
N ARG A 47 -0.83 11.67 11.31
CA ARG A 47 0.03 11.08 10.26
C ARG A 47 1.06 10.09 10.80
N ALA A 48 1.69 10.42 11.94
CA ALA A 48 2.66 9.54 12.58
C ALA A 48 1.99 8.25 13.08
N ALA A 49 0.86 8.37 13.79
CA ALA A 49 0.11 7.22 14.29
C ALA A 49 -0.43 6.35 13.15
N ALA A 50 -0.90 6.94 12.05
CA ALA A 50 -1.38 6.20 10.88
C ALA A 50 -0.28 5.37 10.22
N GLY A 51 0.91 5.94 10.04
CA GLY A 51 2.07 5.22 9.52
C GLY A 51 2.46 4.02 10.39
N GLU A 52 2.54 4.23 11.71
CA GLU A 52 2.83 3.17 12.66
C GLU A 52 1.73 2.10 12.71
N GLU A 53 0.47 2.50 12.59
CA GLU A 53 -0.65 1.57 12.51
C GLU A 53 -0.59 0.70 11.25
N VAL A 54 -0.32 1.28 10.07
CA VAL A 54 -0.15 0.49 8.84
C VAL A 54 1.04 -0.47 8.96
N ARG A 55 2.16 -0.02 9.54
CA ARG A 55 3.32 -0.88 9.81
C ARG A 55 2.96 -2.02 10.77
N ARG A 56 2.26 -1.73 11.87
CA ARG A 56 1.78 -2.74 12.81
C ARG A 56 0.86 -3.74 12.13
N ILE A 57 -0.07 -3.30 11.29
CA ILE A 57 -0.94 -4.19 10.51
C ILE A 57 -0.12 -5.12 9.61
N ALA A 58 0.92 -4.60 8.94
CA ALA A 58 1.81 -5.41 8.12
C ALA A 58 2.61 -6.42 8.97
N ASP A 59 3.24 -5.95 10.05
CA ASP A 59 4.11 -6.73 10.93
C ASP A 59 3.35 -7.85 11.66
N SER A 60 2.15 -7.55 12.18
CA SER A 60 1.36 -8.49 12.98
C SER A 60 0.32 -9.28 12.18
N SER A 61 0.35 -9.20 10.84
CA SER A 61 -0.59 -9.92 10.00
C SER A 61 -0.34 -11.43 10.04
N HIS A 62 -1.40 -12.21 10.22
CA HIS A 62 -1.39 -13.68 10.04
C HIS A 62 -1.45 -14.10 8.56
N ALA A 63 -1.41 -13.15 7.62
CA ALA A 63 -1.40 -13.46 6.20
C ALA A 63 -0.14 -14.25 5.80
N ARG A 64 -0.23 -15.11 4.79
CA ARG A 64 0.92 -15.84 4.25
C ARG A 64 1.97 -14.87 3.72
N ARG A 65 1.57 -13.93 2.87
CA ARG A 65 2.43 -12.84 2.36
C ARG A 65 1.75 -11.49 2.52
N VAL A 66 2.54 -10.42 2.64
CA VAL A 66 2.05 -9.03 2.62
C VAL A 66 2.56 -8.34 1.37
N PHE A 67 1.65 -7.76 0.61
CA PHE A 67 1.94 -6.98 -0.57
C PHE A 67 1.60 -5.51 -0.35
N ILE A 68 2.34 -4.64 -1.00
CA ILE A 68 2.14 -3.20 -0.99
C ILE A 68 1.98 -2.74 -2.44
N SER A 69 0.86 -2.08 -2.69
CA SER A 69 0.58 -1.40 -3.97
C SER A 69 1.49 -0.19 -4.13
N ASP A 70 1.93 0.06 -5.36
CA ASP A 70 2.75 1.21 -5.73
C ASP A 70 2.19 2.51 -5.17
N TYR A 71 0.87 2.64 -5.22
CA TYR A 71 0.17 3.83 -4.78
C TYR A 71 0.36 4.13 -3.28
N ALA A 72 0.72 3.13 -2.46
CA ALA A 72 1.10 3.36 -1.06
C ALA A 72 2.49 4.00 -0.91
N PHE A 73 3.31 3.93 -1.96
CA PHE A 73 4.60 4.59 -2.09
C PHE A 73 4.58 5.74 -3.09
N ASP A 74 3.42 6.10 -3.63
CA ASP A 74 3.26 7.16 -4.62
C ASP A 74 2.32 8.28 -4.16
N PRO A 75 2.45 9.48 -4.75
CA PRO A 75 3.54 9.87 -5.63
C PRO A 75 4.86 9.99 -4.86
N TYR A 76 5.95 9.59 -5.50
CA TYR A 76 7.32 9.79 -5.00
C TYR A 76 7.54 11.27 -4.63
N PRO A 77 8.23 11.59 -3.51
CA PRO A 77 8.47 12.98 -3.14
C PRO A 77 9.45 13.56 -4.17
N GLY A 78 8.92 14.35 -5.09
CA GLY A 78 9.63 14.79 -6.30
C GLY A 78 8.73 15.06 -7.50
N ASP A 79 7.48 14.58 -7.49
CA ASP A 79 6.44 15.00 -8.45
C ASP A 79 5.54 16.08 -7.81
N PRO A 80 5.75 17.38 -8.12
CA PRO A 80 5.01 18.47 -7.49
C PRO A 80 3.52 18.48 -7.87
N ALA A 81 3.18 17.99 -9.07
CA ALA A 81 1.80 17.96 -9.55
C ALA A 81 0.98 16.92 -8.77
N ALA A 82 1.59 15.79 -8.45
CA ALA A 82 0.95 14.76 -7.65
C ALA A 82 0.95 15.08 -6.14
N CYS A 83 1.84 15.97 -5.66
CA CYS A 83 1.85 16.43 -4.27
C CYS A 83 0.84 17.53 -3.92
N ASN A 84 0.21 18.16 -4.91
CA ASN A 84 -0.70 19.29 -4.71
C ASN A 84 -2.17 18.89 -4.78
N ASP A 85 -2.58 17.89 -3.99
CA ASP A 85 -3.90 17.26 -4.08
C ASP A 85 -4.89 17.67 -2.97
N ALA A 86 -4.51 18.63 -2.11
CA ALA A 86 -5.23 19.03 -0.89
C ALA A 86 -5.46 17.89 0.15
N MET A 87 -5.11 16.64 -0.17
CA MET A 87 -5.29 15.46 0.67
C MET A 87 -4.00 15.03 1.38
N ASN A 88 -2.92 15.81 1.24
CA ASN A 88 -1.61 15.54 1.81
C ASN A 88 -1.02 14.18 1.39
N THR A 89 -1.37 13.67 0.20
CA THR A 89 -1.01 12.30 -0.21
C THR A 89 0.49 12.10 -0.24
N CYS A 90 1.26 13.04 -0.78
CA CYS A 90 2.73 12.98 -0.72
C CYS A 90 3.30 12.84 0.68
N ALA A 91 2.78 13.62 1.64
CA ALA A 91 3.27 13.59 3.00
C ALA A 91 2.90 12.27 3.70
N ASN A 92 1.72 11.72 3.41
CA ASN A 92 1.26 10.46 3.98
C ASN A 92 2.01 9.26 3.41
N THR A 93 2.17 9.19 2.08
CA THR A 93 2.91 8.10 1.43
C THR A 93 4.42 8.22 1.65
N ALA A 94 4.95 9.41 1.95
CA ALA A 94 6.32 9.56 2.47
C ALA A 94 6.54 8.82 3.79
N VAL A 95 5.56 8.85 4.70
CA VAL A 95 5.63 8.10 5.96
C VAL A 95 5.59 6.60 5.69
N LEU A 96 4.70 6.15 4.81
CA LEU A 96 4.62 4.73 4.42
C LEU A 96 5.91 4.25 3.76
N ARG A 97 6.50 5.03 2.84
CA ARG A 97 7.81 4.72 2.25
C ARG A 97 8.88 4.60 3.32
N ARG A 98 8.98 5.55 4.25
CA ARG A 98 10.00 5.52 5.30
C ARG A 98 9.87 4.28 6.19
N LEU A 99 8.65 3.88 6.53
CA LEU A 99 8.39 2.78 7.47
C LEU A 99 8.41 1.41 6.81
N LEU A 100 7.85 1.26 5.61
CA LEU A 100 7.63 -0.06 5.01
C LEU A 100 8.69 -0.42 3.97
N ARG A 101 9.18 0.57 3.20
CA ARG A 101 10.12 0.32 2.08
C ARG A 101 11.42 -0.36 2.50
N PRO A 102 12.03 -0.10 3.67
CA PRO A 102 13.24 -0.82 4.10
C PRO A 102 13.09 -2.34 4.17
N ARG A 103 11.85 -2.84 4.26
CA ARG A 103 11.52 -4.27 4.34
C ARG A 103 10.68 -4.75 3.16
N ALA A 104 10.44 -3.88 2.18
CA ALA A 104 9.68 -4.19 0.99
C ALA A 104 10.63 -4.39 -0.19
N HIS A 105 10.35 -5.37 -1.03
CA HIS A 105 11.13 -5.63 -2.24
C HIS A 105 10.21 -5.77 -3.44
N LEU A 106 10.64 -5.24 -4.58
CA LEU A 106 9.86 -5.24 -5.80
C LEU A 106 9.75 -6.68 -6.33
N VAL A 107 8.53 -7.16 -6.52
CA VAL A 107 8.24 -8.51 -7.05
C VAL A 107 7.59 -8.47 -8.43
N ALA A 108 7.07 -7.31 -8.85
CA ALA A 108 6.58 -7.12 -10.21
C ALA A 108 6.68 -5.66 -10.66
N ARG A 109 7.01 -5.47 -11.94
CA ARG A 109 6.93 -4.19 -12.64
C ARG A 109 6.01 -4.37 -13.84
N THR A 110 4.90 -3.64 -13.85
CA THR A 110 3.99 -3.56 -14.99
C THR A 110 4.01 -2.12 -15.52
N PRO A 111 3.47 -1.85 -16.72
CA PRO A 111 3.38 -0.49 -17.25
C PRO A 111 2.59 0.50 -16.38
N LEU A 112 1.73 0.01 -15.48
CA LEU A 112 0.80 0.84 -14.68
C LEU A 112 0.94 0.63 -13.17
N GLU A 113 1.82 -0.26 -12.72
CA GLU A 113 1.89 -0.69 -11.32
C GLU A 113 3.24 -1.33 -11.00
N LEU A 114 3.84 -0.92 -9.89
CA LEU A 114 4.89 -1.64 -9.18
C LEU A 114 4.31 -2.40 -7.99
N VAL A 115 4.64 -3.68 -7.85
CA VAL A 115 4.16 -4.49 -6.72
C VAL A 115 5.32 -4.86 -5.82
N TRP A 116 5.15 -4.61 -4.52
CA TRP A 116 6.17 -4.84 -3.52
C TRP A 116 5.71 -5.92 -2.54
N GLU A 117 6.59 -6.86 -2.20
CA GLU A 117 6.36 -7.81 -1.13
C GLU A 117 7.08 -7.35 0.14
N TYR A 118 6.34 -7.26 1.25
CA TYR A 118 6.83 -6.82 2.54
C TYR A 118 7.23 -8.02 3.41
N ARG A 119 8.48 -8.02 3.88
CA ARG A 119 9.04 -9.06 4.75
C ARG A 119 8.81 -8.70 6.22
N ARG A 120 7.85 -9.38 6.84
CA ARG A 120 7.55 -9.28 8.28
C ARG A 120 8.76 -9.65 9.16
N PRO A 121 8.83 -9.16 10.41
CA PRO A 121 9.87 -9.59 11.35
C PRO A 121 9.68 -11.06 11.69
N ALA A 122 10.81 -11.75 11.88
CA ALA A 122 10.82 -13.11 12.39
C ALA A 122 10.35 -13.13 13.85
#